data_AF-A0A3D0FSY4-F1
#
_entry.id   AF-A0A3D0FSY4-F1
#
_cell.length_a   1.000
_cell.length_b   1.000
_cell.length_c   1.000
_cell.angle_alpha   90.00
_cell.angle_beta   90.00
_cell.angle_gamma   90.00
#
_symmetry.space_group_name_H-M   'P 1'
#
loop_
_entity.id
_entity.type
_entity.pdbx_description
1 polymer ?
#
loop_
_entity_poly.entity_id
_entity_poly.type
_entity_poly.pdbx_seq_one_letter_code
_entity_poly.pdbx_strand_id
1 'polypeptide(L)'
;MENSHMRSKRNIVFFFTVILAVACSPKKVANNTYQSIPIIEKALRDTSSVYFADYGSYPSDLKQLPIGIFDSGTGGLTVLEAFLSMDEFNNESFRYLADQANMPYGNYAAANKLDYFRELVVKDALFLTTEPNHSKIIVIACNTATAYGLKDVQYLLEKGVPGVSVIGVIDAGVNASLDKVRFDGNVAIGVMATVGTISSGGYQKTIKSSALKRGFKDEIKVVCQPGMGFAEAVDMEVDYIDKNAVAIRDNYRGPVIGNDSISIDTTLLDRYRFNFANNSMLYKKSGNRYVTIQLNSAANYARLYLVNLIERHRLRDGETPIDNIILGCTHYPFLLDTLNKVVSELRDYTKDGDKIYDKILPNDFEFIDPSIYTAREVYQKLKDRKLLSDTYPANKLKAFITVPAATVSPENIDKNGNFTYQFKYGREAGSEIQTVCTVPFSIQNLNPDNLLRIEERLPHTWHFLKEELK
;
A
#
# COMPACT_ATOMS: atom_id res chain seq x y z
N MET A 1 -50.85 -61.06 -50.49
CA MET A 1 -51.15 -60.27 -49.29
C MET A 1 -49.86 -59.54 -48.90
N GLU A 2 -49.31 -58.67 -49.75
CA GLU A 2 -49.73 -57.28 -50.09
C GLU A 2 -49.54 -56.36 -48.87
N ASN A 3 -48.78 -55.25 -48.86
CA ASN A 3 -48.33 -54.23 -49.82
C ASN A 3 -47.12 -53.52 -49.13
N SER A 4 -46.17 -52.80 -49.72
CA SER A 4 -45.97 -52.20 -51.03
C SER A 4 -44.46 -51.98 -51.25
N HIS A 5 -43.98 -52.34 -52.44
CA HIS A 5 -42.76 -51.79 -53.03
C HIS A 5 -43.10 -50.49 -53.76
N MET A 6 -42.24 -49.47 -53.66
CA MET A 6 -41.63 -48.71 -54.78
C MET A 6 -41.20 -47.32 -54.27
N ARG A 7 -39.90 -47.06 -54.07
CA ARG A 7 -38.87 -46.65 -55.05
C ARG A 7 -39.10 -45.29 -55.71
N SER A 8 -38.08 -44.44 -55.52
CA SER A 8 -37.69 -43.28 -56.34
C SER A 8 -38.49 -41.99 -56.04
N LYS A 9 -37.94 -40.78 -55.95
CA LYS A 9 -36.68 -40.21 -56.47
C LYS A 9 -36.25 -39.02 -55.58
N ARG A 10 -34.94 -38.77 -55.57
CA ARG A 10 -34.24 -37.65 -54.91
C ARG A 10 -34.80 -36.27 -55.29
N ASN A 11 -34.97 -35.41 -54.31
CA ASN A 11 -34.79 -33.97 -54.44
C ASN A 11 -33.64 -33.54 -53.51
N ILE A 12 -32.51 -33.19 -54.12
CA ILE A 12 -31.36 -32.61 -53.43
C ILE A 12 -31.70 -31.13 -53.23
N VAL A 13 -31.93 -30.72 -51.99
CA VAL A 13 -32.06 -29.31 -51.62
C VAL A 13 -30.65 -28.77 -51.38
N PHE A 14 -30.19 -27.90 -52.27
CA PHE A 14 -28.98 -27.09 -52.06
C PHE A 14 -29.30 -25.99 -51.05
N PHE A 15 -28.85 -26.15 -49.80
CA PHE A 15 -28.78 -25.05 -48.85
C PHE A 15 -27.49 -24.26 -49.10
N PHE A 16 -27.62 -23.05 -49.66
CA PHE A 16 -26.54 -22.07 -49.69
C PHE A 16 -26.29 -21.59 -48.26
N THR A 17 -25.28 -22.13 -47.59
CA THR A 17 -24.76 -21.56 -46.33
C THR A 17 -23.72 -20.50 -46.71
N VAL A 18 -24.08 -19.23 -46.54
CA VAL A 18 -23.16 -18.10 -46.65
C VAL A 18 -22.11 -18.22 -45.54
N ILE A 19 -20.90 -18.62 -45.89
CA ILE A 19 -19.74 -18.55 -44.99
C ILE A 19 -19.33 -17.09 -44.92
N LEU A 20 -19.79 -16.38 -43.88
CA LEU A 20 -19.16 -15.12 -43.46
C LEU A 20 -17.77 -15.46 -42.90
N ALA A 21 -16.75 -15.36 -43.76
CA ALA A 21 -15.38 -15.33 -43.31
C ALA A 21 -15.16 -14.03 -42.53
N VAL A 22 -15.28 -14.09 -41.21
CA VAL A 22 -14.78 -13.04 -40.32
C VAL A 22 -13.26 -13.09 -40.42
N ALA A 23 -12.70 -12.26 -41.29
CA ALA A 23 -11.27 -12.00 -41.34
C ALA A 23 -10.87 -11.39 -39.99
N CYS A 24 -10.32 -12.23 -39.11
CA CYS A 24 -9.76 -11.79 -37.86
C CYS A 24 -8.50 -10.98 -38.18
N SER A 25 -8.65 -9.67 -38.30
CA SER A 25 -7.51 -8.76 -38.39
C SER A 25 -6.68 -8.94 -37.12
N PRO A 26 -5.34 -9.14 -37.21
CA PRO A 26 -4.52 -9.19 -36.02
C PRO A 26 -4.70 -7.86 -35.28
N LYS A 27 -5.19 -7.92 -34.02
CA LYS A 27 -5.22 -6.76 -33.14
C LYS A 27 -3.80 -6.20 -33.13
N LYS A 28 -3.62 -5.00 -33.70
CA LYS A 28 -2.39 -4.22 -33.53
C LYS A 28 -2.11 -4.19 -32.04
N VAL A 29 -0.94 -4.69 -31.64
CA VAL A 29 -0.39 -4.42 -30.31
C VAL A 29 -0.40 -2.91 -30.18
N ALA A 30 -1.26 -2.38 -29.32
CA ALA A 30 -1.28 -0.94 -29.07
C ALA A 30 0.12 -0.59 -28.54
N ASN A 31 0.82 0.30 -29.24
CA ASN A 31 2.01 0.92 -28.68
C ASN A 31 1.58 1.59 -27.37
N ASN A 32 2.00 1.01 -26.26
CA ASN A 32 1.58 1.36 -24.91
C ASN A 32 2.26 2.67 -24.51
N THR A 33 1.87 3.76 -25.16
CA THR A 33 2.39 5.10 -24.91
C THR A 33 1.77 5.56 -23.60
N TYR A 34 2.60 5.84 -22.59
CA TYR A 34 2.13 6.33 -21.31
C TYR A 34 1.31 7.62 -21.51
N GLN A 35 0.14 7.70 -20.87
CA GLN A 35 -0.73 8.87 -20.92
C GLN A 35 -0.43 9.77 -19.72
N SER A 36 0.24 10.89 -19.98
CA SER A 36 0.56 11.93 -19.00
C SER A 36 -0.70 12.51 -18.37
N ILE A 37 -0.65 12.77 -17.06
CA ILE A 37 -1.71 13.44 -16.32
C ILE A 37 -1.49 14.96 -16.31
N PRO A 38 -2.56 15.79 -16.25
CA PRO A 38 -2.45 17.24 -16.46
C PRO A 38 -1.43 17.97 -15.59
N ILE A 39 -1.28 17.56 -14.31
CA ILE A 39 -0.30 18.19 -13.42
C ILE A 39 1.15 18.01 -13.89
N ILE A 40 1.49 16.90 -14.55
CA ILE A 40 2.84 16.67 -15.07
C ILE A 40 3.13 17.66 -16.20
N GLU A 41 2.18 17.87 -17.11
CA GLU A 41 2.35 18.85 -18.20
C GLU A 41 2.49 20.27 -17.66
N LYS A 42 1.72 20.63 -16.62
CA LYS A 42 1.87 21.90 -15.91
C LYS A 42 3.26 22.05 -15.30
N ALA A 43 3.70 21.04 -14.55
CA ALA A 43 5.00 21.04 -13.91
C ALA A 43 6.16 21.19 -14.90
N LEU A 44 6.08 20.53 -16.06
CA LEU A 44 7.14 20.51 -17.05
C LEU A 44 7.16 21.73 -17.99
N ARG A 45 6.02 22.40 -18.22
CA ARG A 45 5.88 23.33 -19.35
C ARG A 45 5.18 24.64 -19.05
N ASP A 46 4.33 24.71 -18.02
CA ASP A 46 3.51 25.89 -17.76
C ASP A 46 4.14 26.77 -16.68
N THR A 47 4.97 27.73 -17.09
CA THR A 47 5.63 28.68 -16.18
C THR A 47 4.69 29.57 -15.38
N SER A 48 3.39 29.58 -15.69
CA SER A 48 2.37 30.32 -14.93
C SER A 48 1.69 29.48 -13.86
N SER A 49 1.83 28.16 -13.92
CA SER A 49 1.23 27.25 -12.95
C SER A 49 2.00 27.25 -11.63
N VAL A 50 1.27 27.16 -10.53
CA VAL A 50 1.83 26.97 -9.18
C VAL A 50 2.61 25.66 -9.03
N TYR A 51 2.44 24.72 -9.96
CA TYR A 51 3.13 23.44 -9.96
C TYR A 51 4.36 23.41 -10.88
N PHE A 52 4.67 24.52 -11.56
CA PHE A 52 5.84 24.61 -12.43
C PHE A 52 7.12 24.27 -11.67
N ALA A 53 7.88 23.32 -12.19
CA ALA A 53 9.17 22.93 -11.65
C ALA A 53 10.27 23.41 -12.61
N ASP A 54 11.10 24.35 -12.15
CA ASP A 54 12.26 24.82 -12.92
C ASP A 54 13.39 23.78 -12.91
N TYR A 55 13.16 22.65 -13.58
CA TYR A 55 14.18 21.60 -13.70
C TYR A 55 15.40 22.02 -14.54
N GLY A 56 15.34 23.17 -15.21
CA GLY A 56 16.50 23.77 -15.87
C GLY A 56 17.58 24.24 -14.88
N SER A 57 17.20 24.57 -13.65
CA SER A 57 18.11 24.93 -12.56
C SER A 57 18.45 23.77 -11.62
N TYR A 58 18.03 22.54 -11.94
CA TYR A 58 18.33 21.37 -11.12
C TYR A 58 19.85 21.15 -11.01
N PRO A 59 20.40 20.88 -9.81
CA PRO A 59 21.84 20.68 -9.62
C PRO A 59 22.40 19.58 -10.52
N SER A 60 23.49 19.90 -11.23
CA SER A 60 24.16 18.96 -12.13
C SER A 60 24.93 17.86 -11.38
N ASP A 61 25.44 18.16 -10.18
CA ASP A 61 26.00 17.16 -9.28
C ASP A 61 24.93 16.60 -8.35
N LEU A 62 24.43 15.42 -8.69
CA LEU A 62 23.40 14.73 -7.92
C LEU A 62 23.96 14.02 -6.68
N LYS A 63 25.27 13.76 -6.58
CA LYS A 63 25.82 12.92 -5.49
C LYS A 63 25.59 13.52 -4.11
N GLN A 64 25.59 14.84 -4.01
CA GLN A 64 25.45 15.57 -2.75
C GLN A 64 23.98 15.86 -2.40
N LEU A 65 23.04 15.60 -3.31
CA LEU A 65 21.62 15.74 -3.02
C LEU A 65 21.14 14.61 -2.11
N PRO A 66 20.15 14.85 -1.24
CA PRO A 66 19.56 13.83 -0.39
C PRO A 66 18.81 12.74 -1.16
N ILE A 67 18.54 11.63 -0.47
CA ILE A 67 17.51 10.65 -0.85
C ILE A 67 16.15 11.21 -0.41
N GLY A 68 15.24 11.40 -1.36
CA GLY A 68 13.88 11.86 -1.10
C GLY A 68 12.95 10.68 -0.87
N ILE A 69 12.23 10.66 0.23
CA ILE A 69 11.28 9.60 0.60
C ILE A 69 9.93 10.25 0.91
N PHE A 70 8.85 9.75 0.32
CA PHE A 70 7.50 10.19 0.70
C PHE A 70 6.53 9.05 0.96
N ASP A 71 5.58 9.32 1.85
CA ASP A 71 4.48 8.44 2.23
C ASP A 71 3.21 9.25 2.49
N SER A 72 2.07 8.54 2.64
CA SER A 72 0.82 9.19 3.04
C SER A 72 0.84 9.77 4.45
N GLY A 73 1.79 9.38 5.31
CA GLY A 73 1.82 9.81 6.71
C GLY A 73 3.12 9.42 7.40
N THR A 74 3.06 9.16 8.70
CA THR A 74 4.22 8.72 9.50
C THR A 74 4.55 7.23 9.34
N GLY A 75 3.67 6.43 8.74
CA GLY A 75 3.90 5.00 8.50
C GLY A 75 5.19 4.74 7.71
N GLY A 76 5.47 5.55 6.69
CA GLY A 76 6.67 5.45 5.85
C GLY A 76 8.00 5.67 6.58
N LEU A 77 7.98 6.11 7.84
CA LEU A 77 9.18 6.15 8.67
C LEU A 77 9.75 4.73 8.91
N THR A 78 8.94 3.67 8.78
CA THR A 78 9.44 2.28 8.76
C THR A 78 10.39 2.01 7.60
N VAL A 79 10.11 2.61 6.44
CA VAL A 79 11.01 2.53 5.28
C VAL A 79 12.27 3.33 5.57
N LEU A 80 12.16 4.57 6.05
CA LEU A 80 13.30 5.40 6.43
C LEU A 80 14.20 4.73 7.49
N GLU A 81 13.62 4.07 8.50
CA GLU A 81 14.33 3.29 9.51
C GLU A 81 15.20 2.20 8.88
N ALA A 82 14.71 1.55 7.83
CA ALA A 82 15.48 0.53 7.12
C ALA A 82 16.69 1.10 6.38
N PHE A 83 16.63 2.36 5.91
CA PHE A 83 17.80 3.06 5.39
C PHE A 83 18.78 3.43 6.51
N LEU A 84 18.28 4.03 7.59
CA LEU A 84 19.10 4.56 8.68
C LEU A 84 19.74 3.48 9.56
N SER A 85 19.26 2.23 9.49
CA SER A 85 19.85 1.07 10.17
C SER A 85 20.94 0.37 9.35
N MET A 86 21.15 0.77 8.10
CA MET A 86 22.16 0.21 7.19
C MET A 86 23.40 1.11 7.12
N ASP A 87 24.57 0.54 7.41
CA ASP A 87 25.85 1.29 7.42
C ASP A 87 26.19 1.90 6.05
N GLU A 88 25.68 1.30 4.97
CA GLU A 88 25.84 1.79 3.59
C GLU A 88 25.28 3.19 3.37
N PHE A 89 24.37 3.65 4.25
CA PHE A 89 23.75 4.98 4.18
C PHE A 89 24.30 5.98 5.21
N ASN A 90 25.41 5.68 5.89
CA ASN A 90 26.03 6.57 6.90
C ASN A 90 26.59 7.90 6.35
N ASN A 91 26.65 8.07 5.03
CA ASN A 91 27.06 9.30 4.36
C ASN A 91 25.91 10.01 3.62
N GLU A 92 24.69 9.48 3.75
CA GLU A 92 23.55 9.90 2.96
C GLU A 92 22.64 10.84 3.75
N SER A 93 22.25 11.93 3.12
CA SER A 93 21.23 12.83 3.66
C SER A 93 19.84 12.40 3.18
N PHE A 94 18.82 12.69 3.98
CA PHE A 94 17.44 12.30 3.72
C PHE A 94 16.50 13.51 3.72
N ARG A 95 15.50 13.45 2.85
CA ARG A 95 14.29 14.30 2.89
C ARG A 95 13.10 13.38 3.03
N TYR A 96 12.31 13.56 4.08
CA TYR A 96 11.12 12.76 4.30
C TYR A 96 9.88 13.65 4.19
N LEU A 97 8.87 13.22 3.44
CA LEU A 97 7.57 13.88 3.35
C LEU A 97 6.45 12.92 3.79
N ALA A 98 5.69 13.30 4.81
CA ALA A 98 4.42 12.71 5.20
C ALA A 98 3.26 13.55 4.65
N ASP A 99 2.49 13.04 3.70
CA ASP A 99 1.28 13.73 3.22
C ASP A 99 0.05 13.53 4.13
N GLN A 100 0.22 13.82 5.42
CA GLN A 100 -0.75 13.55 6.48
C GLN A 100 -2.12 14.21 6.22
N ALA A 101 -2.14 15.43 5.69
CA ALA A 101 -3.40 16.13 5.43
C ALA A 101 -4.32 15.33 4.48
N ASN A 102 -3.74 14.58 3.53
CA ASN A 102 -4.48 13.76 2.58
C ASN A 102 -4.55 12.27 2.96
N MET A 103 -3.92 11.86 4.05
CA MET A 103 -4.04 10.50 4.59
C MET A 103 -5.50 10.16 4.93
N PRO A 104 -5.98 8.92 4.77
CA PRO A 104 -5.32 7.75 4.17
C PRO A 104 -5.51 7.63 2.64
N TYR A 105 -4.42 7.31 1.96
CA TYR A 105 -4.41 7.07 0.51
C TYR A 105 -5.24 5.86 0.08
N GLY A 106 -5.39 4.87 0.96
CA GLY A 106 -6.12 3.62 0.68
C GLY A 106 -7.59 3.79 0.27
N ASN A 107 -8.21 4.93 0.58
CA ASN A 107 -9.64 5.16 0.40
C ASN A 107 -10.01 5.88 -0.91
N TYR A 108 -9.05 6.54 -1.58
CA TYR A 108 -9.34 7.31 -2.80
C TYR A 108 -9.91 6.47 -3.94
N ALA A 109 -9.46 5.21 -4.08
CA ALA A 109 -10.00 4.29 -5.07
C ALA A 109 -11.48 3.99 -4.81
N ALA A 110 -11.84 3.68 -3.56
CA ALA A 110 -13.22 3.41 -3.15
C ALA A 110 -14.11 4.67 -3.26
N ALA A 111 -13.53 5.86 -3.10
CA ALA A 111 -14.21 7.13 -3.28
C ALA A 111 -14.34 7.56 -4.77
N ASN A 112 -13.85 6.76 -5.73
CA ASN A 112 -13.81 7.09 -7.14
C ASN A 112 -13.00 8.37 -7.47
N LYS A 113 -11.87 8.55 -6.78
CA LYS A 113 -10.99 9.73 -6.87
C LYS A 113 -9.56 9.39 -7.31
N LEU A 114 -9.41 8.41 -8.19
CA LEU A 114 -8.09 7.95 -8.63
C LEU A 114 -7.28 9.01 -9.38
N ASP A 115 -7.92 9.83 -10.21
CA ASP A 115 -7.21 10.89 -10.94
C ASP A 115 -6.64 11.94 -9.98
N TYR A 116 -7.44 12.37 -9.00
CA TYR A 116 -6.97 13.27 -7.96
C TYR A 116 -5.87 12.64 -7.10
N PHE A 117 -6.00 11.34 -6.79
CA PHE A 117 -4.99 10.63 -6.02
C PHE A 117 -3.65 10.54 -6.75
N ARG A 118 -3.65 10.21 -8.05
CA ARG A 118 -2.43 10.21 -8.87
C ARG A 118 -1.78 11.60 -8.91
N GLU A 119 -2.61 12.65 -8.96
CA GLU A 119 -2.13 14.03 -8.85
C GLU A 119 -1.47 14.31 -7.49
N LEU A 120 -2.02 13.84 -6.37
CA LEU A 120 -1.37 13.96 -5.05
C LEU A 120 0.01 13.31 -5.03
N VAL A 121 0.13 12.07 -5.53
CA VAL A 121 1.42 11.36 -5.60
C VAL A 121 2.46 12.14 -6.42
N VAL A 122 2.02 12.81 -7.49
CA VAL A 122 2.89 13.68 -8.28
C VAL A 122 3.26 14.96 -7.51
N LYS A 123 2.35 15.56 -6.74
CA LYS A 123 2.65 16.72 -5.89
C LYS A 123 3.72 16.41 -4.84
N ASP A 124 3.66 15.23 -4.23
CA ASP A 124 4.67 14.79 -3.27
C ASP A 124 6.05 14.66 -3.92
N ALA A 125 6.10 14.07 -5.12
CA ALA A 125 7.33 13.98 -5.89
C ALA A 125 7.83 15.36 -6.34
N LEU A 126 6.94 16.28 -6.70
CA LEU A 126 7.30 17.67 -7.03
C LEU A 126 7.94 18.35 -5.82
N PHE A 127 7.36 18.23 -4.62
CA PHE A 127 7.94 18.80 -3.41
C PHE A 127 9.38 18.33 -3.17
N LEU A 128 9.68 17.06 -3.42
CA LEU A 128 11.02 16.47 -3.26
C LEU A 128 11.95 16.68 -4.47
N THR A 129 11.47 17.31 -5.54
CA THR A 129 12.24 17.60 -6.74
C THR A 129 12.27 19.06 -7.13
N THR A 130 11.74 19.96 -6.32
CA THR A 130 11.90 21.41 -6.50
C THR A 130 12.76 21.99 -5.38
N GLU A 131 13.37 23.16 -5.61
CA GLU A 131 14.05 23.92 -4.56
C GLU A 131 13.11 24.16 -3.36
N PRO A 132 13.58 24.04 -2.10
CA PRO A 132 14.96 23.71 -1.67
C PRO A 132 15.22 22.22 -1.40
N ASN A 133 14.40 21.33 -1.95
CA ASN A 133 14.30 19.92 -1.53
C ASN A 133 14.78 18.91 -2.59
N HIS A 134 15.50 19.36 -3.61
CA HIS A 134 16.12 18.52 -4.63
C HIS A 134 16.71 17.23 -4.06
N SER A 135 16.43 16.11 -4.72
CA SER A 135 16.76 14.76 -4.26
C SER A 135 17.36 13.94 -5.40
N LYS A 136 18.45 13.22 -5.15
CA LYS A 136 19.15 12.43 -6.18
C LYS A 136 18.36 11.21 -6.65
N ILE A 137 17.46 10.74 -5.81
CA ILE A 137 16.55 9.61 -6.05
C ILE A 137 15.30 9.82 -5.20
N ILE A 138 14.16 9.40 -5.74
CA ILE A 138 12.86 9.42 -5.05
C ILE A 138 12.49 8.00 -4.63
N VAL A 139 12.00 7.84 -3.41
CA VAL A 139 11.48 6.59 -2.86
C VAL A 139 10.02 6.81 -2.49
N ILE A 140 9.14 6.06 -3.14
CA ILE A 140 7.73 6.00 -2.79
C ILE A 140 7.56 4.94 -1.69
N ALA A 141 7.62 5.36 -0.43
CA ALA A 141 7.47 4.45 0.71
C ALA A 141 6.04 3.92 0.83
N CYS A 142 5.04 4.71 0.42
CA CYS A 142 3.65 4.26 0.44
C CYS A 142 3.39 3.16 -0.58
N ASN A 143 2.87 2.02 -0.11
CA ASN A 143 2.42 0.92 -0.98
C ASN A 143 1.28 1.35 -1.91
N THR A 144 0.33 2.14 -1.39
CA THR A 144 -0.81 2.61 -2.19
C THR A 144 -0.36 3.62 -3.24
N ALA A 145 0.54 4.56 -2.90
CA ALA A 145 1.10 5.49 -3.89
C ALA A 145 1.94 4.76 -4.94
N THR A 146 2.73 3.76 -4.53
CA THR A 146 3.49 2.92 -5.47
C THR A 146 2.56 2.23 -6.47
N ALA A 147 1.44 1.67 -5.99
CA ALA A 147 0.49 0.94 -6.82
C ALA A 147 -0.16 1.78 -7.93
N TYR A 148 -0.41 3.07 -7.69
CA TYR A 148 -1.14 3.94 -8.63
C TYR A 148 -0.27 5.00 -9.31
N GLY A 149 0.75 5.53 -8.65
CA GLY A 149 1.49 6.71 -9.08
C GLY A 149 2.96 6.47 -9.46
N LEU A 150 3.53 5.28 -9.26
CA LEU A 150 4.94 5.02 -9.59
C LEU A 150 5.27 5.37 -11.06
N LYS A 151 4.41 4.99 -12.01
CA LYS A 151 4.61 5.30 -13.43
C LYS A 151 4.50 6.80 -13.74
N ASP A 152 3.69 7.52 -12.96
CA ASP A 152 3.49 8.96 -13.13
C ASP A 152 4.72 9.74 -12.68
N VAL A 153 5.23 9.40 -11.50
CA VAL A 153 6.48 9.96 -10.97
C VAL A 153 7.64 9.58 -11.89
N GLN A 154 7.70 8.33 -12.36
CA GLN A 154 8.74 7.90 -13.28
C GLN A 154 8.74 8.75 -14.57
N TYR A 155 7.56 8.96 -15.18
CA TYR A 155 7.44 9.79 -16.37
C TYR A 155 7.80 11.26 -16.12
N LEU A 156 7.38 11.84 -14.99
CA LEU A 156 7.77 13.18 -14.58
C LEU A 156 9.30 13.33 -14.54
N LEU A 157 9.99 12.40 -13.85
CA LEU A 157 11.44 12.47 -13.68
C LEU A 157 12.19 12.22 -14.99
N GLU A 158 11.75 11.27 -15.80
CA GLU A 158 12.35 10.98 -17.12
C GLU A 158 12.28 12.18 -18.08
N LYS A 159 11.24 13.01 -17.96
CA LYS A 159 11.07 14.21 -18.80
C LYS A 159 11.61 15.48 -18.17
N GLY A 160 11.60 15.57 -16.84
CA GLY A 160 11.96 16.76 -16.09
C GLY A 160 13.42 16.81 -15.70
N VAL A 161 13.91 15.77 -15.02
CA VAL A 161 15.27 15.75 -14.43
C VAL A 161 16.00 14.49 -14.85
N PRO A 162 16.55 14.44 -16.09
CA PRO A 162 17.32 13.31 -16.57
C PRO A 162 18.49 13.02 -15.63
N GLY A 163 18.43 11.90 -14.91
CA GLY A 163 19.42 11.62 -13.88
C GLY A 163 18.80 11.17 -12.56
N VAL A 164 17.63 11.68 -12.20
CA VAL A 164 16.91 11.27 -11.00
C VAL A 164 16.01 10.08 -11.33
N SER A 165 16.04 9.04 -10.49
CA SER A 165 15.16 7.88 -10.63
C SER A 165 14.16 7.81 -9.48
N VAL A 166 13.11 7.01 -9.65
CA VAL A 166 12.16 6.67 -8.60
C VAL A 166 12.16 5.15 -8.35
N ILE A 167 12.05 4.76 -7.08
CA ILE A 167 11.86 3.37 -6.63
C ILE A 167 10.61 3.31 -5.76
N GLY A 168 9.81 2.25 -5.90
CA GLY A 168 8.64 2.00 -5.06
C GLY A 168 8.76 0.67 -4.32
N VAL A 169 8.01 0.53 -3.23
CA VAL A 169 8.16 -0.61 -2.30
C VAL A 169 7.62 -1.96 -2.80
N ILE A 170 6.70 -1.97 -3.79
CA ILE A 170 6.03 -3.20 -4.24
C ILE A 170 7.02 -4.18 -4.88
N ASP A 171 7.86 -3.71 -5.80
CA ASP A 171 8.78 -4.58 -6.54
C ASP A 171 9.82 -5.20 -5.59
N ALA A 172 10.33 -4.42 -4.63
CA ALA A 172 11.23 -4.89 -3.59
C ALA A 172 10.61 -5.99 -2.71
N GLY A 173 9.37 -5.78 -2.24
CA GLY A 173 8.64 -6.77 -1.45
C GLY A 173 8.35 -8.06 -2.22
N VAL A 174 7.98 -7.94 -3.50
CA VAL A 174 7.75 -9.11 -4.37
C VAL A 174 9.04 -9.88 -4.64
N ASN A 175 10.14 -9.17 -4.93
CA ASN A 175 11.42 -9.82 -5.19
C ASN A 175 11.88 -10.62 -3.97
N ALA A 176 11.80 -10.03 -2.79
CA ALA A 176 12.12 -10.68 -1.52
C ALA A 176 11.23 -11.89 -1.25
N SER A 177 9.92 -11.77 -1.47
CA SER A 177 8.97 -12.88 -1.33
C SER A 177 9.33 -14.05 -2.25
N LEU A 178 9.60 -13.78 -3.53
CA LEU A 178 9.97 -14.80 -4.51
C LEU A 178 11.34 -15.45 -4.25
N ASP A 179 12.27 -14.76 -3.60
CA ASP A 179 13.56 -15.33 -3.17
C ASP A 179 13.38 -16.39 -2.07
N LYS A 180 12.25 -16.38 -1.37
CA LYS A 180 11.93 -17.23 -0.22
C LYS A 180 10.90 -18.31 -0.53
N VAL A 181 10.30 -18.28 -1.72
CA VAL A 181 9.36 -19.32 -2.17
C VAL A 181 10.09 -20.66 -2.30
N ARG A 182 9.47 -21.72 -1.78
CA ARG A 182 9.97 -23.09 -1.92
C ARG A 182 9.48 -23.68 -3.23
N PHE A 183 10.34 -24.50 -3.82
CA PHE A 183 10.09 -25.11 -5.13
C PHE A 183 9.75 -26.60 -5.01
N ASP A 184 8.89 -26.98 -4.06
CA ASP A 184 8.50 -28.37 -3.81
C ASP A 184 7.00 -28.65 -4.04
N GLY A 185 6.30 -27.79 -4.78
CA GLY A 185 4.91 -28.02 -5.19
C GLY A 185 4.13 -26.73 -5.39
N ASN A 186 2.80 -26.83 -5.25
CA ASN A 186 1.91 -25.68 -5.29
C ASN A 186 2.11 -24.81 -4.05
N VAL A 187 2.30 -23.50 -4.24
CA VAL A 187 2.59 -22.55 -3.15
C VAL A 187 1.73 -21.29 -3.20
N ALA A 188 1.34 -20.89 -1.99
CA ALA A 188 0.72 -19.66 -1.53
C ALA A 188 1.67 -18.46 -1.33
N ILE A 189 1.48 -17.31 -1.96
CA ILE A 189 1.97 -16.03 -1.41
C ILE A 189 0.79 -15.22 -0.89
N GLY A 190 0.81 -14.86 0.38
CA GLY A 190 -0.16 -13.94 0.96
C GLY A 190 0.27 -12.48 0.78
N VAL A 191 -0.71 -11.59 0.65
CA VAL A 191 -0.49 -10.13 0.61
C VAL A 191 -1.53 -9.48 1.51
N MET A 192 -1.06 -8.85 2.58
CA MET A 192 -1.89 -7.98 3.42
C MET A 192 -1.60 -6.53 3.04
N ALA A 193 -2.61 -5.77 2.62
CA ALA A 193 -2.43 -4.35 2.28
C ALA A 193 -3.72 -3.55 2.44
N THR A 194 -3.67 -2.23 2.22
CA THR A 194 -4.86 -1.38 2.20
C THR A 194 -5.86 -1.82 1.13
N VAL A 195 -7.13 -1.46 1.29
CA VAL A 195 -8.18 -1.71 0.27
C VAL A 195 -7.76 -1.15 -1.10
N GLY A 196 -7.21 0.07 -1.13
CA GLY A 196 -6.67 0.70 -2.34
C GLY A 196 -5.53 -0.11 -2.98
N THR A 197 -4.57 -0.59 -2.19
CA THR A 197 -3.45 -1.38 -2.73
C THR A 197 -3.93 -2.71 -3.32
N ILE A 198 -4.80 -3.45 -2.63
CA ILE A 198 -5.31 -4.73 -3.14
C ILE A 198 -6.15 -4.55 -4.41
N SER A 199 -7.01 -3.52 -4.45
CA SER A 199 -7.88 -3.23 -5.61
C SER A 199 -7.10 -2.80 -6.86
N SER A 200 -5.91 -2.22 -6.71
CA SER A 200 -5.04 -1.86 -7.85
C SER A 200 -4.56 -3.07 -8.66
N GLY A 201 -4.52 -4.25 -8.02
CA GLY A 201 -3.88 -5.45 -8.55
C GLY A 201 -2.35 -5.37 -8.62
N GLY A 202 -1.72 -4.36 -7.99
CA GLY A 202 -0.28 -4.08 -8.08
C GLY A 202 0.57 -5.28 -7.70
N TYR A 203 0.38 -5.81 -6.49
CA TYR A 203 1.09 -7.00 -6.02
C TYR A 203 0.82 -8.23 -6.90
N GLN A 204 -0.43 -8.51 -7.24
CA GLN A 204 -0.79 -9.69 -8.05
C GLN A 204 -0.12 -9.65 -9.43
N LYS A 205 -0.13 -8.48 -10.09
CA LYS A 205 0.51 -8.27 -11.39
C LYS A 205 2.03 -8.40 -11.26
N THR A 206 2.64 -7.78 -10.26
CA THR A 206 4.09 -7.82 -10.06
C THR A 206 4.55 -9.24 -9.73
N ILE A 207 3.92 -9.95 -8.78
CA ILE A 207 4.23 -11.36 -8.44
C ILE A 207 4.18 -12.24 -9.68
N LYS A 208 3.08 -12.19 -10.44
CA LYS A 208 2.90 -13.01 -11.65
C LYS A 208 3.98 -12.70 -12.70
N SER A 209 4.26 -11.42 -12.94
CA SER A 209 5.25 -11.02 -13.94
C SER A 209 6.69 -11.36 -13.53
N SER A 210 7.03 -11.20 -12.24
CA SER A 210 8.36 -11.48 -11.70
C SER A 210 8.63 -12.97 -11.58
N ALA A 211 7.63 -13.77 -11.18
CA ALA A 211 7.71 -15.23 -11.19
C ALA A 211 7.96 -15.76 -12.61
N LEU A 212 7.21 -15.26 -13.61
CA LEU A 212 7.42 -15.64 -15.00
C LEU A 212 8.83 -15.30 -15.50
N LYS A 213 9.32 -14.09 -15.20
CA LYS A 213 10.68 -13.65 -15.56
C LYS A 213 11.78 -14.51 -14.94
N ARG A 214 11.54 -15.03 -13.74
CA ARG A 214 12.46 -15.92 -13.01
C ARG A 214 12.34 -17.39 -13.43
N GLY A 215 11.46 -17.72 -14.39
CA GLY A 215 11.31 -19.07 -14.94
C GLY A 215 10.47 -20.02 -14.08
N PHE A 216 9.63 -19.50 -13.20
CA PHE A 216 8.68 -20.32 -12.44
C PHE A 216 7.71 -21.00 -13.41
N LYS A 217 7.59 -22.33 -13.31
CA LYS A 217 6.76 -23.16 -14.23
C LYS A 217 5.32 -23.27 -13.75
N ASP A 218 5.12 -23.38 -12.44
CA ASP A 218 3.81 -23.47 -11.82
C ASP A 218 3.28 -22.08 -11.46
N GLU A 219 1.96 -21.91 -11.52
CA GLU A 219 1.33 -20.64 -11.14
C GLU A 219 1.41 -20.46 -9.62
N ILE A 220 2.17 -19.45 -9.18
CA ILE A 220 2.15 -19.02 -7.79
C ILE A 220 0.78 -18.42 -7.50
N LYS A 221 0.09 -19.03 -6.54
CA LYS A 221 -1.20 -18.53 -6.10
C LYS A 221 -1.01 -17.33 -5.19
N VAL A 222 -1.80 -16.28 -5.41
CA VAL A 222 -1.73 -15.05 -4.62
C VAL A 222 -3.01 -14.89 -3.79
N VAL A 223 -2.87 -14.79 -2.48
CA VAL A 223 -3.96 -14.62 -1.53
C VAL A 223 -3.93 -13.21 -0.99
N CYS A 224 -4.87 -12.38 -1.42
CA CYS A 224 -4.92 -10.98 -1.01
C CYS A 224 -5.93 -10.75 0.11
N GLN A 225 -5.50 -9.98 1.11
CA GLN A 225 -6.35 -9.54 2.22
C GLN A 225 -6.33 -8.01 2.32
N PRO A 226 -7.43 -7.34 1.93
CA PRO A 226 -7.59 -5.91 2.17
C PRO A 226 -7.81 -5.63 3.66
N GLY A 227 -7.06 -4.68 4.21
CA GLY A 227 -7.17 -4.22 5.59
C GLY A 227 -7.84 -2.85 5.70
N MET A 228 -9.18 -2.82 5.73
CA MET A 228 -9.96 -1.60 5.90
C MET A 228 -9.76 -0.98 7.29
N GLY A 229 -9.31 0.27 7.35
CA GLY A 229 -9.12 0.95 8.63
C GLY A 229 -7.92 0.47 9.45
N PHE A 230 -7.11 -0.47 8.95
CA PHE A 230 -6.00 -1.00 9.74
C PHE A 230 -4.85 0.01 9.86
N ALA A 231 -4.47 0.66 8.76
CA ALA A 231 -3.43 1.70 8.80
C ALA A 231 -3.89 2.89 9.66
N GLU A 232 -5.13 3.29 9.49
CA GLU A 232 -5.77 4.38 10.24
C GLU A 232 -5.88 4.05 11.73
N ALA A 233 -6.17 2.80 12.08
CA ALA A 233 -6.15 2.31 13.45
C ALA A 233 -4.75 2.37 14.06
N VAL A 234 -3.69 2.07 13.30
CA VAL A 234 -2.32 2.27 13.78
C VAL A 234 -2.09 3.74 14.08
N ASP A 235 -2.48 4.66 13.19
CA ASP A 235 -2.26 6.09 13.37
C ASP A 235 -3.22 6.79 14.34
N MET A 236 -4.05 6.02 15.05
CA MET A 236 -4.99 6.52 16.05
C MET A 236 -6.04 7.48 15.48
N GLU A 237 -6.43 7.28 14.22
CA GLU A 237 -7.49 8.05 13.59
C GLU A 237 -8.82 7.81 14.30
N VAL A 238 -9.46 8.91 14.72
CA VAL A 238 -10.62 8.87 15.63
C VAL A 238 -11.82 8.12 15.04
N ASP A 239 -11.96 8.09 13.71
CA ASP A 239 -13.01 7.32 13.03
C ASP A 239 -12.79 5.79 13.11
N TYR A 240 -11.60 5.33 13.52
CA TYR A 240 -11.26 3.90 13.61
C TYR A 240 -10.92 3.46 15.03
N ILE A 241 -10.26 4.31 15.81
CA ILE A 241 -9.92 4.06 17.22
C ILE A 241 -10.13 5.32 18.05
N ASP A 242 -10.77 5.16 19.20
CA ASP A 242 -10.84 6.16 20.26
C ASP A 242 -10.62 5.46 21.61
N LYS A 243 -9.44 5.66 22.22
CA LYS A 243 -9.08 5.05 23.50
C LYS A 243 -10.01 5.46 24.65
N ASN A 244 -10.65 6.61 24.53
CA ASN A 244 -11.56 7.13 25.56
C ASN A 244 -13.00 6.62 25.38
N ALA A 245 -13.30 5.99 24.25
CA ALA A 245 -14.62 5.46 23.99
C ALA A 245 -14.92 4.27 24.91
N VAL A 246 -16.07 4.33 25.57
CA VAL A 246 -16.60 3.28 26.46
C VAL A 246 -17.86 2.63 25.88
N ALA A 247 -18.35 3.12 24.75
CA ALA A 247 -19.56 2.67 24.07
C ALA A 247 -19.40 2.78 22.55
N ILE A 248 -20.27 2.09 21.81
CA ILE A 248 -20.29 2.14 20.34
C ILE A 248 -20.39 3.58 19.82
N ARG A 249 -19.75 3.84 18.68
CA ARG A 249 -19.63 5.18 18.09
C ARG A 249 -20.28 5.24 16.72
N ASP A 250 -21.02 6.31 16.46
CA ASP A 250 -21.71 6.51 15.17
C ASP A 250 -20.74 6.91 14.04
N ASN A 251 -19.59 7.51 14.38
CA ASN A 251 -18.57 7.90 13.41
C ASN A 251 -17.58 6.76 13.07
N TYR A 252 -17.79 5.54 13.59
CA TYR A 252 -16.88 4.43 13.35
C TYR A 252 -16.91 3.98 11.87
N ARG A 253 -15.74 3.89 11.24
CA ARG A 253 -15.56 3.53 9.81
C ARG A 253 -14.80 2.22 9.59
N GLY A 254 -14.49 1.50 10.67
CA GLY A 254 -13.79 0.22 10.58
C GLY A 254 -14.72 -0.96 10.24
N PRO A 255 -14.18 -2.18 10.30
CA PRO A 255 -14.90 -3.42 10.06
C PRO A 255 -16.16 -3.59 10.91
N VAL A 256 -17.21 -4.09 10.26
CA VAL A 256 -18.48 -4.45 10.87
C VAL A 256 -18.73 -5.96 10.75
N ILE A 257 -19.75 -6.47 11.43
CA ILE A 257 -20.14 -7.89 11.32
C ILE A 257 -20.59 -8.21 9.89
N GLY A 258 -20.09 -9.29 9.31
CA GLY A 258 -20.37 -9.71 7.93
C GLY A 258 -19.56 -10.95 7.54
N ASN A 259 -19.61 -11.33 6.27
CA ASN A 259 -18.96 -12.56 5.75
C ASN A 259 -18.02 -12.30 4.55
N ASP A 260 -17.78 -11.04 4.21
CA ASP A 260 -16.80 -10.68 3.18
C ASP A 260 -15.37 -10.65 3.75
N SER A 261 -14.37 -10.32 2.92
CA SER A 261 -12.98 -10.30 3.35
C SER A 261 -12.67 -9.21 4.39
N ILE A 262 -13.44 -8.12 4.43
CA ILE A 262 -13.15 -6.97 5.29
C ILE A 262 -13.95 -6.98 6.60
N SER A 263 -14.96 -7.84 6.69
CA SER A 263 -15.90 -7.94 7.80
C SER A 263 -15.42 -8.88 8.91
N ILE A 264 -16.06 -8.73 10.07
CA ILE A 264 -15.90 -9.59 11.25
C ILE A 264 -16.89 -10.74 11.15
N ASP A 265 -16.41 -11.93 10.76
CA ASP A 265 -17.21 -13.15 10.79
C ASP A 265 -17.31 -13.67 12.23
N THR A 266 -18.49 -13.55 12.86
CA THR A 266 -18.68 -13.94 14.26
C THR A 266 -18.56 -15.45 14.50
N THR A 267 -18.52 -16.28 13.46
CA THR A 267 -18.25 -17.72 13.57
C THR A 267 -16.77 -18.03 13.80
N LEU A 268 -15.88 -17.05 13.62
CA LEU A 268 -14.43 -17.16 13.78
C LEU A 268 -13.91 -16.47 15.06
N LEU A 269 -14.78 -16.07 16.00
CA LEU A 269 -14.38 -15.32 17.20
C LEU A 269 -13.33 -16.06 18.07
N ASP A 270 -13.42 -17.38 18.13
CA ASP A 270 -12.46 -18.24 18.83
C ASP A 270 -11.07 -18.26 18.16
N ARG A 271 -11.01 -18.05 16.85
CA ARG A 271 -9.76 -17.96 16.08
C ARG A 271 -9.18 -16.56 16.10
N TYR A 272 -10.03 -15.54 16.00
CA TYR A 272 -9.59 -14.16 16.15
C TYR A 272 -8.98 -13.91 17.52
N ARG A 273 -9.53 -14.52 18.58
CA ARG A 273 -9.17 -14.26 20.00
C ARG A 273 -8.96 -12.77 20.28
N PHE A 274 -9.94 -11.95 19.88
CA PHE A 274 -9.86 -10.51 20.09
C PHE A 274 -9.63 -10.15 21.56
N ASN A 275 -8.87 -9.09 21.80
CA ASN A 275 -8.77 -8.49 23.12
C ASN A 275 -9.99 -7.62 23.39
N PHE A 276 -10.73 -7.93 24.46
CA PHE A 276 -11.87 -7.14 24.94
C PHE A 276 -11.52 -6.24 26.14
N ALA A 277 -10.32 -6.37 26.71
CA ALA A 277 -9.90 -5.57 27.86
C ALA A 277 -9.66 -4.11 27.47
N ASN A 278 -9.80 -3.21 28.46
CA ASN A 278 -9.49 -1.78 28.33
C ASN A 278 -10.17 -1.12 27.13
N ASN A 279 -11.42 -1.50 26.85
CA ASN A 279 -12.20 -1.00 25.71
C ASN A 279 -11.51 -1.19 24.34
N SER A 280 -10.63 -2.19 24.20
CA SER A 280 -9.99 -2.55 22.91
C SER A 280 -11.00 -3.07 21.86
N MET A 281 -12.24 -3.30 22.29
CA MET A 281 -13.39 -3.67 21.50
C MET A 281 -14.65 -3.05 22.10
N LEU A 282 -15.45 -2.38 21.27
CA LEU A 282 -16.75 -1.83 21.64
C LEU A 282 -17.83 -2.67 21.00
N TYR A 283 -18.90 -2.99 21.72
CA TYR A 283 -19.91 -3.90 21.19
C TYR A 283 -21.28 -3.71 21.82
N LYS A 284 -22.30 -4.20 21.11
CA LYS A 284 -23.66 -4.36 21.63
C LYS A 284 -24.07 -5.82 21.49
N LYS A 285 -24.70 -6.38 22.53
CA LYS A 285 -25.25 -7.73 22.52
C LYS A 285 -26.78 -7.73 22.58
N SER A 286 -27.38 -8.75 22.00
CA SER A 286 -28.78 -9.14 22.23
C SER A 286 -28.77 -10.60 22.68
N GLY A 287 -29.02 -10.82 23.97
CA GLY A 287 -28.71 -12.10 24.63
C GLY A 287 -27.21 -12.41 24.55
N ASN A 288 -26.86 -13.60 24.07
CA ASN A 288 -25.45 -14.01 23.89
C ASN A 288 -24.86 -13.62 22.54
N ARG A 289 -25.65 -13.04 21.63
CA ARG A 289 -25.22 -12.72 20.27
C ARG A 289 -24.71 -11.29 20.18
N TYR A 290 -23.56 -11.10 19.55
CA TYR A 290 -23.08 -9.79 19.14
C TYR A 290 -23.94 -9.26 17.99
N VAL A 291 -24.57 -8.10 18.20
CA VAL A 291 -25.33 -7.39 17.16
C VAL A 291 -24.52 -6.26 16.54
N THR A 292 -23.54 -5.74 17.27
CA THR A 292 -22.60 -4.72 16.78
C THR A 292 -21.24 -4.99 17.42
N ILE A 293 -20.18 -4.91 16.63
CA ILE A 293 -18.79 -4.97 17.08
C ILE A 293 -18.03 -3.85 16.37
N GLN A 294 -17.20 -3.12 17.12
CA GLN A 294 -16.27 -2.12 16.62
C GLN A 294 -14.89 -2.42 17.21
N LEU A 295 -13.90 -2.58 16.35
CA LEU A 295 -12.51 -2.75 16.76
C LEU A 295 -12.00 -1.41 17.29
N ASN A 296 -11.39 -1.42 18.47
CA ASN A 296 -10.87 -0.20 19.11
C ASN A 296 -9.41 -0.40 19.57
N SER A 297 -8.68 -1.28 18.89
CA SER A 297 -7.23 -1.47 19.05
C SER A 297 -6.62 -1.94 17.74
N ALA A 298 -5.45 -1.42 17.36
CA ALA A 298 -4.75 -1.81 16.13
C ALA A 298 -4.37 -3.30 16.14
N ALA A 299 -4.08 -3.86 17.32
CA ALA A 299 -3.85 -5.29 17.48
C ALA A 299 -5.08 -6.12 17.04
N ASN A 300 -6.31 -5.72 17.38
CA ASN A 300 -7.50 -6.45 16.93
C ASN A 300 -7.70 -6.35 15.40
N TYR A 301 -7.30 -5.25 14.75
CA TYR A 301 -7.28 -5.18 13.28
C TYR A 301 -6.28 -6.18 12.68
N ALA A 302 -5.07 -6.26 13.23
CA ALA A 302 -4.05 -7.23 12.81
C ALA A 302 -4.57 -8.67 12.89
N ARG A 303 -5.23 -9.00 14.02
CA ARG A 303 -5.82 -10.33 14.28
C ARG A 303 -6.95 -10.64 13.30
N LEU A 304 -7.88 -9.71 13.07
CA LEU A 304 -8.97 -9.89 12.13
C LEU A 304 -8.44 -10.25 10.74
N TYR A 305 -7.54 -9.43 10.20
CA TYR A 305 -7.16 -9.56 8.81
C TYR A 305 -6.26 -10.75 8.55
N LEU A 306 -5.32 -11.04 9.45
CA LEU A 306 -4.49 -12.23 9.28
C LEU A 306 -5.32 -13.52 9.34
N VAL A 307 -6.26 -13.62 10.29
CA VAL A 307 -7.16 -14.78 10.36
C VAL A 307 -8.05 -14.86 9.13
N ASN A 308 -8.62 -13.74 8.65
CA ASN A 308 -9.42 -13.72 7.42
C ASN A 308 -8.62 -14.22 6.20
N LEU A 309 -7.37 -13.79 6.05
CA LEU A 309 -6.50 -14.24 4.96
C LEU A 309 -6.34 -15.77 4.99
N ILE A 310 -5.92 -16.29 6.15
CA ILE A 310 -5.59 -17.71 6.33
C ILE A 310 -6.85 -18.57 6.21
N GLU A 311 -7.96 -18.17 6.83
CA GLU A 311 -9.23 -18.91 6.77
C GLU A 311 -9.82 -18.99 5.37
N ARG A 312 -9.82 -17.86 4.66
CA ARG A 312 -10.37 -17.83 3.30
C ARG A 312 -9.54 -18.68 2.35
N HIS A 313 -8.22 -18.68 2.52
CA HIS A 313 -7.34 -19.57 1.77
C HIS A 313 -7.58 -21.04 2.11
N ARG A 314 -7.63 -21.39 3.40
CA ARG A 314 -7.94 -22.75 3.88
C ARG A 314 -9.24 -23.30 3.29
N LEU A 315 -10.28 -22.48 3.28
CA LEU A 315 -11.61 -22.88 2.82
C LEU A 315 -11.72 -22.99 1.29
N ARG A 316 -10.93 -22.23 0.54
CA ARG A 316 -11.01 -22.20 -0.93
C ARG A 316 -10.06 -23.19 -1.59
N ASP A 317 -8.85 -23.31 -1.07
CA ASP A 317 -7.73 -23.93 -1.79
C ASP A 317 -7.02 -25.01 -0.97
N GLY A 318 -7.71 -25.48 0.07
CA GLY A 318 -7.36 -26.66 0.86
C GLY A 318 -6.01 -26.53 1.55
N GLU A 319 -5.12 -27.48 1.25
CA GLU A 319 -3.85 -27.71 1.97
C GLU A 319 -2.65 -27.02 1.31
N THR A 320 -2.86 -26.11 0.34
CA THR A 320 -1.76 -25.37 -0.28
C THR A 320 -1.06 -24.51 0.79
N PRO A 321 0.24 -24.66 1.06
CA PRO A 321 0.92 -23.86 2.07
C PRO A 321 1.02 -22.39 1.64
N ILE A 322 0.90 -21.46 2.59
CA ILE A 322 1.29 -20.07 2.41
C ILE A 322 2.75 -19.96 2.84
N ASP A 323 3.67 -19.83 1.89
CA ASP A 323 5.11 -19.79 2.18
C ASP A 323 5.47 -18.52 2.95
N ASN A 324 4.95 -17.38 2.51
CA ASN A 324 5.17 -16.11 3.17
C ASN A 324 4.00 -15.14 2.93
N ILE A 325 3.91 -14.11 3.78
CA ILE A 325 2.95 -13.00 3.63
C ILE A 325 3.69 -11.69 3.49
N ILE A 326 3.47 -11.00 2.38
CA ILE A 326 3.97 -9.63 2.19
C ILE A 326 3.13 -8.64 3.00
N LEU A 327 3.81 -7.84 3.81
CA LEU A 327 3.24 -6.70 4.53
C LEU A 327 3.19 -5.48 3.59
N GLY A 328 2.19 -5.46 2.70
CA GLY A 328 1.97 -4.43 1.69
C GLY A 328 1.39 -3.11 2.21
N CYS A 329 1.76 -2.70 3.43
CA CYS A 329 1.43 -1.41 4.03
C CYS A 329 2.50 -1.04 5.05
N THR A 330 2.92 0.23 5.05
CA THR A 330 3.98 0.77 5.91
C THR A 330 3.65 0.66 7.41
N HIS A 331 2.37 0.56 7.77
CA HIS A 331 1.93 0.45 9.18
C HIS A 331 2.02 -0.97 9.74
N TYR A 332 1.99 -2.00 8.90
CA TYR A 332 1.83 -3.38 9.38
C TYR A 332 3.05 -3.93 10.13
N PRO A 333 4.31 -3.53 9.81
CA PRO A 333 5.48 -3.90 10.61
C PRO A 333 5.38 -3.50 12.09
N PHE A 334 4.68 -2.42 12.45
CA PHE A 334 4.47 -2.05 13.86
C PHE A 334 3.70 -3.11 14.66
N LEU A 335 2.97 -4.01 13.99
CA LEU A 335 2.17 -5.06 14.60
C LEU A 335 2.76 -6.46 14.37
N LEU A 336 4.03 -6.55 13.94
CA LEU A 336 4.69 -7.83 13.64
C LEU A 336 4.65 -8.81 14.83
N ASP A 337 4.85 -8.32 16.06
CA ASP A 337 4.71 -9.13 17.29
C ASP A 337 3.32 -9.76 17.42
N THR A 338 2.27 -8.99 17.10
CA THR A 338 0.88 -9.45 17.13
C THR A 338 0.61 -10.45 16.01
N LEU A 339 1.10 -10.17 14.79
CA LEU A 339 0.94 -11.06 13.64
C LEU A 339 1.62 -12.41 13.87
N ASN A 340 2.86 -12.42 14.37
CA ASN A 340 3.58 -13.63 14.74
C ASN A 340 2.86 -14.42 15.84
N LYS A 341 2.32 -13.73 16.84
CA LYS A 341 1.50 -14.37 17.88
C LYS A 341 0.28 -15.06 17.30
N VAL A 342 -0.43 -14.42 16.36
CA VAL A 342 -1.59 -15.03 15.68
C VAL A 342 -1.17 -16.27 14.89
N VAL A 343 -0.05 -16.23 14.16
CA VAL A 343 0.46 -17.42 13.44
C VAL A 343 0.69 -18.58 14.42
N SER A 344 1.34 -18.32 15.56
CA SER A 344 1.54 -19.34 16.60
C SER A 344 0.22 -19.89 17.13
N GLU A 345 -0.73 -19.01 17.45
CA GLU A 345 -2.03 -19.40 17.98
C GLU A 345 -2.85 -20.23 16.97
N LEU A 346 -2.72 -19.94 15.67
CA LEU A 346 -3.37 -20.73 14.61
C LEU A 346 -2.69 -22.09 14.43
N ARG A 347 -1.35 -22.18 14.46
CA ARG A 347 -0.66 -23.48 14.40
C ARG A 347 -1.03 -24.41 15.55
N ASP A 348 -1.29 -23.86 16.73
CA ASP A 348 -1.72 -24.62 17.92
C ASP A 348 -3.22 -24.89 17.97
N TYR A 349 -4.02 -24.25 17.11
CA TYR A 349 -5.47 -24.40 17.12
C TYR A 349 -5.88 -25.78 16.59
N THR A 350 -6.70 -26.46 17.39
CA THR A 350 -7.31 -27.74 17.04
C THR A 350 -8.82 -27.60 16.88
N LYS A 351 -9.38 -28.21 15.84
CA LYS A 351 -10.82 -28.37 15.68
C LYS A 351 -11.14 -29.86 15.57
N ASP A 352 -12.02 -30.35 16.44
CA ASP A 352 -12.42 -31.76 16.49
C ASP A 352 -11.23 -32.74 16.64
N GLY A 353 -10.14 -32.28 17.27
CA GLY A 353 -8.89 -33.04 17.46
C GLY A 353 -7.81 -32.79 16.39
N ASP A 354 -8.16 -32.15 15.28
CA ASP A 354 -7.26 -31.94 14.14
C ASP A 354 -6.62 -30.55 14.14
N LYS A 355 -5.31 -30.49 13.84
CA LYS A 355 -4.58 -29.24 13.58
C LYS A 355 -4.86 -28.72 12.17
N ILE A 356 -5.98 -28.02 12.00
CA ILE A 356 -6.50 -27.64 10.67
C ILE A 356 -5.64 -26.61 9.90
N TYR A 357 -4.62 -26.01 10.52
CA TYR A 357 -3.72 -25.04 9.86
C TYR A 357 -2.30 -25.55 9.63
N ASP A 358 -1.96 -26.76 10.11
CA ASP A 358 -0.59 -27.29 10.07
C ASP A 358 -0.03 -27.34 8.64
N LYS A 359 -0.89 -27.72 7.68
CA LYS A 359 -0.53 -27.79 6.26
C LYS A 359 -0.50 -26.43 5.55
N ILE A 360 -1.08 -25.40 6.15
CA ILE A 360 -1.21 -24.06 5.55
C ILE A 360 -0.12 -23.13 6.04
N LEU A 361 0.27 -23.26 7.31
CA LEU A 361 1.26 -22.42 7.97
C LEU A 361 2.52 -23.24 8.25
N PRO A 362 3.40 -23.44 7.26
CA PRO A 362 4.60 -24.25 7.40
C PRO A 362 5.53 -23.67 8.47
N ASN A 363 6.39 -24.49 9.08
CA ASN A 363 7.23 -24.07 10.23
C ASN A 363 8.14 -22.86 9.95
N ASP A 364 8.63 -22.77 8.72
CA ASP A 364 9.50 -21.71 8.18
C ASP A 364 8.73 -20.51 7.60
N PHE A 365 7.41 -20.43 7.78
CA PHE A 365 6.61 -19.27 7.42
C PHE A 365 7.22 -17.97 7.95
N GLU A 366 7.28 -16.95 7.10
CA GLU A 366 7.72 -15.61 7.47
C GLU A 366 6.84 -14.50 6.88
N PHE A 367 6.84 -13.35 7.55
CA PHE A 367 6.34 -12.11 6.99
C PHE A 367 7.46 -11.40 6.22
N ILE A 368 7.13 -10.85 5.05
CA ILE A 368 8.05 -10.05 4.24
C ILE A 368 7.70 -8.57 4.43
N ASP A 369 8.59 -7.85 5.13
CA ASP A 369 8.58 -6.39 5.18
C ASP A 369 9.36 -5.83 3.97
N PRO A 370 8.72 -5.09 3.05
CA PRO A 370 9.40 -4.51 1.89
C PRO A 370 10.49 -3.47 2.22
N SER A 371 10.50 -2.91 3.43
CA SER A 371 11.31 -1.74 3.81
C SER A 371 12.81 -1.94 3.60
N ILE A 372 13.38 -3.02 4.17
CA ILE A 372 14.82 -3.31 4.06
C ILE A 372 15.25 -3.68 2.64
N TYR A 373 14.36 -4.32 1.88
CA TYR A 373 14.65 -4.67 0.49
C TYR A 373 14.59 -3.44 -0.43
N THR A 374 13.72 -2.48 -0.11
CA THR A 374 13.66 -1.18 -0.79
C THR A 374 14.96 -0.40 -0.56
N ALA A 375 15.47 -0.37 0.66
CA ALA A 375 16.75 0.25 0.97
C ALA A 375 17.92 -0.39 0.20
N ARG A 376 17.98 -1.74 0.16
CA ARG A 376 18.97 -2.47 -0.65
C ARG A 376 18.89 -2.16 -2.14
N GLU A 377 17.68 -2.08 -2.70
CA GLU A 377 17.48 -1.75 -4.11
C GLU A 377 17.96 -0.32 -4.42
N VAL A 378 17.65 0.64 -3.56
CA VAL A 378 18.14 2.02 -3.69
C VAL A 378 19.66 2.06 -3.61
N TYR A 379 20.27 1.40 -2.64
CA TYR A 379 21.74 1.33 -2.53
C TYR A 379 22.37 0.80 -3.82
N GLN A 380 21.85 -0.32 -4.34
CA GLN A 380 22.35 -0.91 -5.58
C GLN A 380 22.19 0.06 -6.76
N LYS A 381 21.04 0.73 -6.86
CA LYS A 381 20.78 1.73 -7.91
C LYS A 381 21.75 2.91 -7.84
N LEU A 382 22.01 3.44 -6.63
CA LEU A 382 22.95 4.53 -6.43
C LEU A 382 24.38 4.11 -6.78
N LYS A 383 24.78 2.90 -6.37
CA LYS A 383 26.09 2.33 -6.68
C LYS A 383 26.31 2.16 -8.18
N ASP A 384 25.37 1.54 -8.89
CA ASP A 384 25.47 1.30 -10.34
C ASP A 384 25.57 2.60 -11.14
N ARG A 385 24.97 3.67 -10.62
CA ARG A 385 24.97 5.00 -11.23
C ARG A 385 26.05 5.93 -10.70
N LYS A 386 26.90 5.47 -9.78
CA LYS A 386 27.95 6.25 -9.11
C LYS A 386 27.42 7.52 -8.42
N LEU A 387 26.25 7.41 -7.79
CA LEU A 387 25.52 8.48 -7.10
C LEU A 387 25.59 8.43 -5.56
N LEU A 388 26.35 7.47 -5.00
CA LEU A 388 26.64 7.46 -3.56
C LEU A 388 27.45 8.71 -3.17
N SER A 389 27.09 9.30 -2.04
CA SER A 389 27.75 10.48 -1.47
C SER A 389 29.22 10.20 -1.14
N ASP A 390 30.11 11.13 -1.49
CA ASP A 390 31.55 11.10 -1.19
C ASP A 390 31.94 11.94 0.05
N THR A 391 30.98 12.46 0.81
CA THR A 391 31.22 13.36 1.97
C THR A 391 31.01 12.65 3.33
N TYR A 392 31.99 12.77 4.25
CA TYR A 392 31.94 12.24 5.64
C TYR A 392 32.02 13.38 6.70
N PRO A 393 31.26 13.34 7.82
CA PRO A 393 29.98 12.68 8.06
C PRO A 393 28.81 13.58 7.61
N ALA A 394 27.83 13.03 6.91
CA ALA A 394 26.76 13.82 6.28
C ALA A 394 25.34 13.25 6.45
N ASN A 395 25.09 12.46 7.51
CA ASN A 395 23.72 12.06 7.82
C ASN A 395 22.95 13.25 8.39
N LYS A 396 22.07 13.81 7.55
CA LYS A 396 21.08 14.83 7.93
C LYS A 396 19.73 14.35 7.45
N LEU A 397 18.79 14.24 8.37
CA LEU A 397 17.37 14.10 8.05
C LEU A 397 16.76 15.50 8.03
N LYS A 398 15.88 15.78 7.08
CA LYS A 398 14.83 16.80 7.23
C LYS A 398 13.48 16.16 6.97
N ALA A 399 12.60 16.19 7.95
CA ALA A 399 11.27 15.62 7.86
C ALA A 399 10.19 16.71 7.74
N PHE A 400 9.25 16.50 6.83
CA PHE A 400 8.15 17.42 6.52
C PHE A 400 6.82 16.69 6.58
N ILE A 401 5.79 17.40 7.01
CA ILE A 401 4.41 16.91 7.09
C ILE A 401 3.47 17.92 6.43
N THR A 402 2.46 17.42 5.70
CA THR A 402 1.41 18.29 5.18
C THR A 402 0.32 18.50 6.22
N VAL A 403 -0.13 19.75 6.34
CA VAL A 403 -1.27 20.17 7.15
C VAL A 403 -2.26 20.94 6.28
N PRO A 404 -3.55 21.05 6.67
CA PRO A 404 -4.47 21.95 6.00
C PRO A 404 -3.93 23.38 5.87
N ALA A 405 -4.01 23.95 4.66
CA ALA A 405 -3.63 25.34 4.44
C ALA A 405 -4.63 26.29 5.12
N ALA A 406 -4.15 27.46 5.55
CA ALA A 406 -4.98 28.49 6.16
C ALA A 406 -6.11 29.03 5.25
N THR A 407 -6.00 28.79 3.94
CA THR A 407 -7.00 29.12 2.92
C THR A 407 -8.20 28.18 2.91
N VAL A 408 -8.11 27.04 3.59
CA VAL A 408 -9.20 26.05 3.64
C VAL A 408 -10.26 26.53 4.61
N SER A 409 -11.51 26.53 4.14
CA SER A 409 -12.64 27.02 4.93
C SER A 409 -12.88 26.17 6.19
N PRO A 410 -13.22 26.77 7.35
CA PRO A 410 -13.34 26.06 8.63
C PRO A 410 -14.33 24.87 8.62
N GLU A 411 -15.39 24.89 7.80
CA GLU A 411 -16.32 23.77 7.67
C GLU A 411 -15.70 22.50 7.06
N ASN A 412 -14.55 22.64 6.40
CA ASN A 412 -13.79 21.55 5.81
C ASN A 412 -12.71 21.01 6.75
N ILE A 413 -12.59 21.56 7.96
CA ILE A 413 -11.65 21.16 8.99
C ILE A 413 -12.41 20.55 10.17
N ASP A 414 -11.98 19.39 10.65
CA ASP A 414 -12.56 18.75 11.83
C ASP A 414 -12.02 19.35 13.14
N LYS A 415 -12.57 18.88 14.27
CA LYS A 415 -12.18 19.34 15.62
C LYS A 415 -10.71 19.08 15.98
N ASN A 416 -10.02 18.21 15.23
CA ASN A 416 -8.63 17.83 15.43
C ASN A 416 -7.70 18.58 14.46
N GLY A 417 -8.23 19.49 13.63
CA GLY A 417 -7.44 20.24 12.66
C GLY A 417 -7.15 19.49 11.36
N ASN A 418 -7.81 18.36 11.10
CA ASN A 418 -7.65 17.57 9.88
C ASN A 418 -8.74 17.90 8.85
N PHE A 419 -8.54 17.57 7.57
CA PHE A 419 -9.64 17.64 6.62
C PHE A 419 -10.77 16.69 6.99
N THR A 420 -12.01 17.18 6.89
CA THR A 420 -13.19 16.32 6.96
C THR A 420 -13.15 15.27 5.86
N TYR A 421 -13.76 14.11 6.10
CA TYR A 421 -13.87 13.04 5.10
C TYR A 421 -14.46 13.56 3.78
N GLN A 422 -15.54 14.35 3.86
CA GLN A 422 -16.22 14.88 2.68
C GLN A 422 -15.34 15.83 1.87
N PHE A 423 -14.58 16.70 2.52
CA PHE A 423 -13.64 17.57 1.81
C PHE A 423 -12.48 16.76 1.20
N LYS A 424 -11.88 15.86 1.99
CA LYS A 424 -10.71 15.07 1.58
C LYS A 424 -10.96 14.27 0.31
N TYR A 425 -12.07 13.55 0.27
CA TYR A 425 -12.48 12.67 -0.84
C TYR A 425 -13.50 13.32 -1.78
N GLY A 426 -13.88 14.58 -1.55
CA GLY A 426 -14.73 15.36 -2.46
C GLY A 426 -13.95 16.13 -3.52
N ARG A 427 -12.65 16.40 -3.28
CA ARG A 427 -11.76 17.11 -4.20
C ARG A 427 -11.60 16.39 -5.54
N GLU A 428 -11.25 17.17 -6.57
CA GLU A 428 -11.05 16.72 -7.94
C GLU A 428 -9.67 17.12 -8.46
N ALA A 429 -9.17 16.36 -9.44
CA ALA A 429 -7.92 16.66 -10.14
C ALA A 429 -8.01 17.96 -10.95
N GLY A 430 -6.86 18.56 -11.22
CA GLY A 430 -6.69 19.75 -12.05
C GLY A 430 -6.78 21.08 -11.29
N SER A 431 -7.16 21.06 -10.00
CA SER A 431 -7.23 22.26 -9.16
C SER A 431 -5.84 22.80 -8.83
N GLU A 432 -5.67 24.11 -9.00
CA GLU A 432 -4.46 24.84 -8.56
C GLU A 432 -4.63 25.48 -7.19
N ILE A 433 -5.81 25.33 -6.58
CA ILE A 433 -6.04 25.80 -5.21
C ILE A 433 -5.15 24.98 -4.27
N GLN A 434 -4.21 25.67 -3.63
CA GLN A 434 -3.37 25.08 -2.60
C GLN A 434 -4.21 24.87 -1.34
N THR A 435 -4.62 23.61 -1.11
CA THR A 435 -5.36 23.22 0.09
C THR A 435 -4.47 22.74 1.21
N VAL A 436 -3.20 22.41 0.92
CA VAL A 436 -2.24 21.91 1.91
C VAL A 436 -1.07 22.87 2.05
N CYS A 437 -0.46 22.88 3.23
CA CYS A 437 0.82 23.52 3.51
C CYS A 437 1.80 22.45 4.01
N THR A 438 3.03 22.48 3.52
CA THR A 438 4.09 21.57 3.96
C THR A 438 4.93 22.26 5.02
N VAL A 439 5.00 21.68 6.21
CA VAL A 439 5.73 22.23 7.36
C VAL A 439 6.75 21.22 7.89
N PRO A 440 7.84 21.63 8.55
CA PRO A 440 8.72 20.69 9.24
C PRO A 440 7.96 19.89 10.30
N PHE A 441 8.43 18.67 10.59
CA PHE A 441 7.93 17.89 11.72
C PHE A 441 8.08 18.70 13.03
N SER A 442 7.04 18.67 13.86
CA SER A 442 7.10 19.23 15.20
C SER A 442 6.17 18.46 16.14
N ILE A 443 6.38 18.61 17.45
CA ILE A 443 5.48 18.04 18.44
C ILE A 443 4.04 18.57 18.34
N GLN A 444 3.80 19.68 17.62
CA GLN A 444 2.46 20.24 17.46
C GLN A 444 1.68 19.60 16.30
N ASN A 445 2.37 19.02 15.31
CA ASN A 445 1.75 18.45 14.11
C ASN A 445 1.80 16.91 14.06
N LEU A 446 2.37 16.28 15.08
CA LEU A 446 2.39 14.82 15.24
C LEU A 446 1.51 14.39 16.41
N ASN A 447 0.71 13.36 16.19
CA ASN A 447 -0.09 12.75 17.26
C ASN A 447 0.86 12.21 18.37
N PRO A 448 0.63 12.53 19.66
CA PRO A 448 1.46 12.05 20.76
C PRO A 448 1.63 10.52 20.82
N ASP A 449 0.59 9.76 20.49
CA ASP A 449 0.67 8.29 20.43
C ASP A 449 1.57 7.81 19.27
N ASN A 450 1.56 8.53 18.15
CA ASN A 450 2.43 8.23 17.01
C ASN A 450 3.89 8.59 17.36
N LEU A 451 4.14 9.68 18.07
CA LEU A 451 5.46 10.04 18.58
C LEU A 451 6.04 8.97 19.49
N LEU A 452 5.25 8.51 20.48
CA LEU A 452 5.66 7.42 21.38
C LEU A 452 6.00 6.16 20.59
N ARG A 453 5.18 5.80 19.59
CA ARG A 453 5.47 4.64 18.73
C ARG A 453 6.75 4.80 17.92
N ILE A 454 7.01 5.99 17.36
CA ILE A 454 8.24 6.28 16.62
C ILE A 454 9.45 6.13 17.55
N GLU A 455 9.39 6.69 18.76
CA GLU A 455 10.44 6.57 19.77
C GLU A 455 10.70 5.11 20.16
N GLU A 456 9.65 4.32 20.40
CA GLU A 456 9.77 2.93 20.87
C GLU A 456 10.20 1.95 19.77
N ARG A 457 9.80 2.19 18.51
CA ARG A 457 9.92 1.21 17.43
C ARG A 457 10.90 1.58 16.32
N LEU A 458 11.29 2.85 16.20
CA LEU A 458 12.16 3.36 15.14
C LEU A 458 13.38 4.10 15.75
N PRO A 459 14.26 3.40 16.49
CA PRO A 459 15.33 4.04 17.25
C PRO A 459 16.31 4.82 16.37
N HIS A 460 16.60 4.38 15.13
CA HIS A 460 17.51 5.09 14.24
C HIS A 460 16.88 6.39 13.73
N THR A 461 15.62 6.33 13.33
CA THR A 461 14.84 7.50 12.89
C THR A 461 14.65 8.49 14.04
N TRP A 462 14.30 8.00 15.24
CA TRP A 462 14.14 8.83 16.43
C TRP A 462 15.41 9.58 16.80
N HIS A 463 16.58 8.93 16.65
CA HIS A 463 17.87 9.56 16.89
C HIS A 463 18.04 10.87 16.12
N PHE A 464 17.59 10.92 14.86
CA PHE A 464 17.65 12.13 14.03
C PHE A 464 16.46 13.08 14.28
N LEU A 465 15.24 12.54 14.40
CA LEU A 465 14.03 13.37 14.55
C LEU A 465 14.01 14.18 15.86
N LYS A 466 14.51 13.63 16.97
CA LYS A 466 14.44 14.31 18.27
C LYS A 466 15.11 15.69 18.32
N GLU A 467 16.05 15.96 17.40
CA GLU A 467 16.68 17.26 17.26
C GLU A 467 15.84 18.24 16.43
N GLU A 468 15.12 17.75 15.42
CA GLU A 468 14.21 18.55 14.59
C GLU A 468 12.87 18.85 15.30
N LEU A 469 12.47 18.02 16.27
CA LEU A 469 11.20 18.16 16.99
C LEU A 469 11.20 19.25 18.08
N LYS A 470 12.36 19.83 18.41
CA LYS A 470 12.51 20.94 19.37
C LYS A 470 12.29 22.28 18.69
#